data_AF-G4YG47-F1
#
_entry.id   AF-G4YG47-F1
#
_cell.length_a   1.000
_cell.length_b   1.000
_cell.length_c   1.000
_cell.angle_alpha   90.00
_cell.angle_beta   90.00
_cell.angle_gamma   90.00
#
_symmetry.space_group_name_H-M   'P 1'
#
loop_
_entity.id
_entity.type
_entity.pdbx_description
1 polymer ?
#
loop_
_entity_poly.entity_id
_entity_poly.type
_entity_poly.pdbx_seq_one_letter_code
_entity_poly.pdbx_strand_id
1 'polypeptide(L)'
;PLLLGLLSDHFGICSAWRTAAQDSSSTMVFRHTYFAVTALLASAAILASATAESICTLSDSETCAVDSLTPSDDDGSVLIYPGGYTRCAFDDYTDSVTTFSTNSTYFFQVFPNTNADKSKLMIFFQGGGACADEDTCAFGLQCSLGASATFTTAATSSSAGVLDRSLADNMFKDWNIVFIPYCTGDIHIGNRVNAAYESGIEVLLGNTQCLGLDYATHMNGYNNTMAVLDWAIENYPEVDDLIVGGESAGSLGAQVHSAKIADMWDVKSKGTRFSVLADSYVGVVPKDHPAAELLVTYGACTNDFGLSEDIVAACEAGTATTIEMIEALLEAQPEGNWLFIDSKGDKTQRYFYALVDEGILGYPFSDLIFEEYFFSNMSAITDAYQTVSSRITTFYVEGTKHVFLADSNFTSYESDEGLLLGDVINAWLVSNSSLNTGATAEPTTGAPSSTTATPGATTNTTPGSASATTSPSGTSSPTATSSPSASSPSATTTSPSPTTTAPLAC
;
A
#
# COMPACT_ATOMS: atom_id res chain seq x y z
N PRO A 1 -30.30 1.75 28.16
CA PRO A 1 -31.47 1.65 27.26
C PRO A 1 -31.86 2.96 26.52
N LEU A 2 -31.23 4.12 26.79
CA LEU A 2 -31.34 5.33 25.95
C LEU A 2 -30.06 5.68 25.18
N LEU A 3 -28.97 4.91 25.36
CA LEU A 3 -27.72 5.03 24.58
C LEU A 3 -27.68 4.16 23.31
N LEU A 4 -28.58 3.17 23.20
CA LEU A 4 -28.66 2.26 22.03
C LEU A 4 -29.46 2.85 20.85
N GLY A 5 -30.15 3.98 21.04
CA GLY A 5 -31.03 4.56 20.00
C GLY A 5 -30.34 5.60 19.10
N LEU A 6 -29.15 6.07 19.45
CA LEU A 6 -28.38 7.05 18.66
C LEU A 6 -27.31 6.40 17.78
N LEU A 7 -27.08 5.10 17.93
CA LEU A 7 -26.12 4.34 17.12
C LEU A 7 -26.70 3.88 15.78
N SER A 8 -28.03 3.86 15.59
CA SER A 8 -28.63 3.38 14.34
C SER A 8 -28.63 4.39 13.19
N ASP A 9 -28.42 5.68 13.45
CA ASP A 9 -28.46 6.74 12.41
C ASP A 9 -27.06 7.19 11.92
N HIS A 10 -25.98 6.50 12.32
CA HIS A 10 -24.60 6.79 11.86
C HIS A 10 -23.91 5.63 11.13
N PHE A 11 -24.62 4.51 10.86
CA PHE A 11 -24.13 3.38 10.04
C PHE A 11 -24.17 3.64 8.52
N GLY A 12 -23.92 4.88 8.09
CA GLY A 12 -23.96 5.29 6.68
C GLY A 12 -22.62 5.22 5.93
N ILE A 13 -21.54 4.69 6.53
CA ILE A 13 -20.18 4.79 5.95
C ILE A 13 -19.54 3.44 5.60
N CYS A 14 -20.17 2.31 5.93
CA CYS A 14 -19.67 0.97 5.55
C CYS A 14 -20.35 0.37 4.31
N SER A 15 -20.43 1.14 3.21
CA SER A 15 -20.78 0.59 1.88
C SER A 15 -19.73 0.86 0.80
N ALA A 16 -18.62 1.53 1.11
CA ALA A 16 -17.59 1.85 0.12
C ALA A 16 -16.55 0.72 -0.09
N TRP A 17 -16.58 -0.34 0.72
CA TRP A 17 -15.62 -1.46 0.63
C TRP A 17 -16.18 -2.69 -0.11
N ARG A 18 -17.41 -2.62 -0.67
CA ARG A 18 -18.03 -3.74 -1.42
C ARG A 18 -18.56 -3.38 -2.82
N THR A 19 -18.60 -2.11 -3.22
CA THR A 19 -19.28 -1.70 -4.46
C THR A 19 -18.44 -1.78 -5.74
N ALA A 20 -17.23 -2.35 -5.71
CA ALA A 20 -16.48 -2.67 -6.94
C ALA A 20 -16.64 -4.14 -7.40
N ALA A 21 -17.31 -5.01 -6.64
CA ALA A 21 -17.42 -6.45 -6.97
C ALA A 21 -18.86 -7.02 -6.96
N GLN A 22 -19.89 -6.19 -6.74
CA GLN A 22 -21.29 -6.64 -6.75
C GLN A 22 -22.19 -5.64 -7.48
N ASP A 23 -22.12 -5.62 -8.81
CA ASP A 23 -23.21 -5.08 -9.62
C ASP A 23 -23.53 -5.98 -10.81
N SER A 24 -23.89 -7.22 -10.50
CA SER A 24 -24.59 -8.11 -11.44
C SER A 24 -25.39 -9.16 -10.69
N SER A 25 -26.52 -8.76 -10.10
CA SER A 25 -27.58 -9.70 -9.74
C SER A 25 -28.94 -9.02 -9.78
N SER A 26 -29.66 -9.32 -10.87
CA SER A 26 -31.03 -8.90 -11.14
C SER A 26 -31.95 -9.14 -9.94
N THR A 27 -32.62 -8.07 -9.50
CA THR A 27 -33.63 -8.06 -8.46
C THR A 27 -34.90 -8.77 -8.96
N MET A 28 -35.21 -9.97 -8.46
CA MET A 28 -36.52 -10.62 -8.65
C MET A 28 -37.37 -10.44 -7.39
N VAL A 29 -38.34 -9.53 -7.48
CA VAL A 29 -39.35 -9.29 -6.46
C VAL A 29 -40.42 -10.39 -6.54
N PHE A 30 -40.47 -11.31 -5.56
CA PHE A 30 -41.59 -12.25 -5.43
C PHE A 30 -42.64 -11.73 -4.44
N ARG A 31 -43.77 -11.25 -4.99
CA ARG A 31 -45.03 -11.04 -4.25
C ARG A 31 -45.62 -12.39 -3.84
N HIS A 32 -45.96 -12.51 -2.56
CA HIS A 32 -46.73 -13.63 -2.02
C HIS A 32 -48.17 -13.62 -2.52
N THR A 33 -48.58 -14.66 -3.25
CA THR A 33 -49.98 -15.05 -3.40
C THR A 33 -50.10 -16.57 -3.33
N TYR A 34 -50.87 -17.04 -2.36
CA TYR A 34 -51.28 -18.43 -2.18
C TYR A 34 -52.17 -18.90 -3.33
N PHE A 35 -51.80 -19.99 -4.01
CA PHE A 35 -52.75 -20.94 -4.60
C PHE A 35 -52.13 -22.34 -4.59
N ALA A 36 -52.85 -23.28 -3.99
CA ALA A 36 -52.57 -24.70 -4.04
C ALA A 36 -52.86 -25.25 -5.45
N VAL A 37 -52.10 -26.29 -5.88
CA VAL A 37 -52.61 -27.57 -6.44
C VAL A 37 -51.53 -28.30 -7.27
N THR A 38 -51.30 -29.56 -6.86
CA THR A 38 -50.77 -30.76 -7.56
C THR A 38 -49.37 -30.82 -8.16
N ALA A 39 -48.68 -31.88 -7.72
CA ALA A 39 -47.40 -32.39 -8.17
C ALA A 39 -47.40 -32.86 -9.63
N LEU A 40 -46.35 -32.47 -10.36
CA LEU A 40 -45.78 -33.19 -11.50
C LEU A 40 -44.27 -33.08 -11.38
N LEU A 41 -43.63 -34.21 -11.08
CA LEU A 41 -42.18 -34.38 -11.03
C LEU A 41 -41.61 -34.19 -12.45
N ALA A 42 -41.03 -33.02 -12.71
CA ALA A 42 -40.07 -32.83 -13.78
C ALA A 42 -38.75 -32.44 -13.13
N SER A 43 -37.81 -33.37 -13.10
CA SER A 43 -36.43 -33.15 -12.70
C SER A 43 -35.75 -32.24 -13.73
N ALA A 44 -35.93 -30.93 -13.57
CA ALA A 44 -35.04 -29.96 -14.17
C ALA A 44 -33.77 -29.94 -13.31
N ALA A 45 -32.74 -30.62 -13.77
CA ALA A 45 -31.38 -30.37 -13.31
C ALA A 45 -31.07 -28.91 -13.65
N ILE A 46 -31.19 -28.04 -12.66
CA ILE A 46 -30.58 -26.71 -12.72
C ILE A 46 -29.08 -26.98 -12.60
N LEU A 47 -28.41 -27.10 -13.74
CA LEU A 47 -26.98 -26.84 -13.82
C LEU A 47 -26.82 -25.37 -13.47
N ALA A 48 -26.62 -25.08 -12.19
CA ALA A 48 -25.89 -23.90 -11.82
C ALA A 48 -24.50 -24.09 -12.42
N SER A 49 -24.18 -23.35 -13.47
CA SER A 49 -22.79 -23.19 -13.88
C SER A 49 -22.09 -22.46 -12.74
N ALA A 50 -21.58 -23.21 -11.76
CA ALA A 50 -20.47 -22.73 -10.95
C ALA A 50 -19.32 -22.57 -11.95
N THR A 51 -18.98 -21.33 -12.29
CA THR A 51 -17.75 -21.05 -13.02
C THR A 51 -16.62 -21.61 -12.16
N ALA A 52 -15.91 -22.61 -12.68
CA ALA A 52 -14.87 -23.26 -11.92
C ALA A 52 -13.68 -22.30 -11.85
N GLU A 53 -13.34 -21.80 -10.66
CA GLU A 53 -12.10 -21.09 -10.43
C GLU A 53 -10.94 -21.95 -10.94
N SER A 54 -10.08 -21.38 -11.78
CA SER A 54 -8.86 -22.06 -12.20
C SER A 54 -7.85 -21.99 -11.07
N ILE A 55 -7.41 -23.16 -10.60
CA ILE A 55 -6.56 -23.28 -9.42
C ILE A 55 -5.32 -24.13 -9.75
N CYS A 56 -4.17 -23.67 -9.27
CA CYS A 56 -2.95 -24.45 -9.21
C CYS A 56 -2.38 -24.44 -7.78
N THR A 57 -1.82 -25.57 -7.33
CA THR A 57 -1.23 -25.70 -6.00
C THR A 57 0.22 -26.13 -6.13
N LEU A 58 1.15 -25.32 -5.59
CA LEU A 58 2.58 -25.63 -5.63
C LEU A 58 2.87 -26.88 -4.80
N SER A 59 3.68 -27.78 -5.36
CA SER A 59 4.16 -29.00 -4.71
C SER A 59 5.45 -29.50 -5.37
N ASP A 60 6.10 -30.52 -4.80
CA ASP A 60 7.28 -31.15 -5.41
C ASP A 60 7.04 -31.67 -6.84
N SER A 61 5.77 -31.91 -7.22
CA SER A 61 5.38 -32.40 -8.55
C SER A 61 4.74 -31.36 -9.46
N GLU A 62 4.37 -30.19 -8.92
CA GLU A 62 3.65 -29.14 -9.64
C GLU A 62 4.26 -27.79 -9.30
N THR A 63 4.86 -27.14 -10.29
CA THR A 63 5.54 -25.84 -10.11
C THR A 63 4.63 -24.67 -10.49
N CYS A 64 3.39 -24.93 -10.92
CA CYS A 64 2.47 -23.93 -11.44
C CYS A 64 3.13 -23.02 -12.47
N ALA A 65 3.90 -23.61 -13.39
CA ALA A 65 4.65 -22.85 -14.38
C ALA A 65 3.67 -22.09 -15.28
N VAL A 66 3.91 -20.80 -15.50
CA VAL A 66 3.02 -19.89 -16.25
C VAL A 66 2.65 -20.45 -17.62
N ASP A 67 3.58 -21.12 -18.31
CA ASP A 67 3.38 -21.69 -19.65
C ASP A 67 2.46 -22.92 -19.67
N SER A 68 2.19 -23.49 -18.49
CA SER A 68 1.33 -24.66 -18.30
C SER A 68 -0.02 -24.33 -17.66
N LEU A 69 -0.19 -23.08 -17.20
CA LEU A 69 -1.43 -22.64 -16.59
C LEU A 69 -2.57 -22.65 -17.61
N THR A 70 -3.77 -22.99 -17.15
CA THR A 70 -5.01 -22.87 -17.92
C THR A 70 -5.87 -21.79 -17.28
N PRO A 71 -5.83 -20.53 -17.77
CA PRO A 71 -6.62 -19.45 -17.20
C PRO A 71 -8.12 -19.72 -17.24
N SER A 72 -8.85 -19.16 -16.26
CA SER A 72 -10.30 -19.18 -16.21
C SER A 72 -10.91 -18.51 -17.45
N ASP A 73 -11.99 -19.07 -17.98
CA ASP A 73 -12.76 -18.46 -19.08
C ASP A 73 -13.48 -17.17 -18.65
N ASP A 74 -13.63 -16.92 -17.35
CA ASP A 74 -14.39 -15.79 -16.80
C ASP A 74 -13.57 -14.49 -16.82
N ASP A 75 -12.38 -14.51 -16.20
CA ASP A 75 -11.54 -13.33 -16.02
C ASP A 75 -10.11 -13.49 -16.57
N GLY A 76 -9.77 -14.66 -17.13
CA GLY A 76 -8.43 -14.95 -17.63
C GLY A 76 -7.38 -15.12 -16.54
N SER A 77 -7.78 -15.46 -15.31
CA SER A 77 -6.88 -15.65 -14.18
C SER A 77 -6.73 -17.09 -13.70
N VAL A 78 -5.70 -17.34 -12.90
CA VAL A 78 -5.50 -18.58 -12.12
C VAL A 78 -5.13 -18.21 -10.69
N LEU A 79 -5.73 -18.89 -9.71
CA LEU A 79 -5.32 -18.81 -8.31
C LEU A 79 -4.20 -19.81 -8.03
N ILE A 80 -3.09 -19.33 -7.50
CA ILE A 80 -1.94 -20.16 -7.13
C ILE A 80 -1.85 -20.22 -5.61
N TYR A 81 -1.85 -21.45 -5.08
CA TYR A 81 -1.69 -21.73 -3.66
C TYR A 81 -0.23 -22.11 -3.40
N PRO A 82 0.59 -21.22 -2.81
CA PRO A 82 2.01 -21.48 -2.62
C PRO A 82 2.30 -22.45 -1.46
N GLY A 83 1.40 -22.53 -0.48
CA GLY A 83 1.60 -23.38 0.70
C GLY A 83 2.80 -22.95 1.54
N GLY A 84 3.53 -23.90 2.11
CA GLY A 84 4.72 -23.62 2.93
C GLY A 84 4.40 -22.74 4.15
N TYR A 85 5.09 -21.59 4.26
CA TYR A 85 4.92 -20.66 5.37
C TYR A 85 3.91 -19.53 5.08
N THR A 86 3.27 -19.52 3.92
CA THR A 86 2.29 -18.47 3.59
C THR A 86 1.00 -18.68 4.39
N ARG A 87 0.44 -17.59 4.91
CA ARG A 87 -0.82 -17.60 5.67
C ARG A 87 -1.39 -16.19 5.86
N CYS A 88 -2.67 -16.12 6.19
CA CYS A 88 -3.32 -14.90 6.68
C CYS A 88 -3.22 -14.75 8.21
N ALA A 89 -3.67 -13.58 8.70
CA ALA A 89 -3.47 -13.11 10.07
C ALA A 89 -3.93 -14.07 11.17
N PHE A 90 -5.04 -14.79 10.94
CA PHE A 90 -5.70 -15.57 11.98
C PHE A 90 -5.99 -16.98 11.50
N ASP A 91 -6.17 -17.89 12.46
CA ASP A 91 -6.74 -19.21 12.19
C ASP A 91 -8.20 -19.09 11.74
N ASP A 92 -8.73 -20.12 11.09
CA ASP A 92 -10.07 -20.13 10.49
C ASP A 92 -11.16 -19.93 11.54
N TYR A 93 -11.98 -18.90 11.35
CA TYR A 93 -13.08 -18.57 12.23
C TYR A 93 -14.22 -17.91 11.47
N THR A 94 -15.44 -18.10 11.97
CA THR A 94 -16.61 -17.38 11.47
C THR A 94 -17.56 -17.13 12.62
N ASP A 95 -17.95 -15.87 12.79
CA ASP A 95 -18.99 -15.47 13.71
C ASP A 95 -20.22 -14.97 12.95
N SER A 96 -21.37 -15.54 13.27
CA SER A 96 -22.64 -15.15 12.66
C SER A 96 -23.23 -13.86 13.24
N VAL A 97 -22.77 -13.43 14.43
CA VAL A 97 -23.31 -12.24 15.11
C VAL A 97 -22.68 -10.96 14.54
N THR A 98 -21.35 -10.91 14.45
CA THR A 98 -20.58 -9.79 13.91
C THR A 98 -20.39 -9.88 12.40
N THR A 99 -20.71 -11.04 11.80
CA THR A 99 -20.39 -11.41 10.41
C THR A 99 -18.89 -11.45 10.09
N PHE A 100 -18.05 -11.42 11.13
CA PHE A 100 -16.60 -11.53 11.00
C PHE A 100 -16.21 -12.93 10.57
N SER A 101 -15.26 -13.02 9.64
CA SER A 101 -14.72 -14.28 9.16
C SER A 101 -13.24 -14.14 8.90
N THR A 102 -12.48 -15.18 9.17
CA THR A 102 -11.05 -15.29 8.88
C THR A 102 -10.81 -16.58 8.12
N ASN A 103 -9.80 -16.57 7.25
CA ASN A 103 -9.33 -17.77 6.57
C ASN A 103 -7.81 -17.72 6.56
N SER A 104 -7.18 -18.70 7.20
CA SER A 104 -5.74 -18.81 7.33
C SER A 104 -5.03 -19.09 6.01
N THR A 105 -5.75 -19.65 5.03
CA THR A 105 -5.18 -20.06 3.74
C THR A 105 -4.85 -18.84 2.88
N TYR A 106 -3.61 -18.80 2.40
CA TYR A 106 -3.13 -17.79 1.46
C TYR A 106 -3.08 -18.34 0.03
N PHE A 107 -3.39 -17.48 -0.94
CA PHE A 107 -3.16 -17.70 -2.37
C PHE A 107 -2.86 -16.34 -3.03
N PHE A 108 -2.32 -16.38 -4.24
CA PHE A 108 -2.17 -15.21 -5.11
C PHE A 108 -2.83 -15.48 -6.46
N GLN A 109 -3.09 -14.42 -7.23
CA GLN A 109 -3.81 -14.52 -8.49
C GLN A 109 -2.89 -14.09 -9.63
N VAL A 110 -2.90 -14.84 -10.72
CA VAL A 110 -2.07 -14.57 -11.89
C VAL A 110 -2.97 -14.41 -13.11
N PHE A 111 -2.70 -13.37 -13.90
CA PHE A 111 -3.30 -13.12 -15.21
C PHE A 111 -2.22 -13.23 -16.28
N PRO A 112 -1.98 -14.42 -16.85
CA PRO A 112 -1.01 -14.58 -17.93
C PRO A 112 -1.41 -13.78 -19.17
N ASN A 113 -0.43 -13.27 -19.90
CA ASN A 113 -0.67 -12.66 -21.21
C ASN A 113 -1.30 -13.70 -22.17
N THR A 114 -2.37 -13.32 -22.87
CA THR A 114 -3.15 -14.20 -23.76
C THR A 114 -2.38 -14.70 -24.99
N ASN A 115 -1.29 -14.03 -25.37
CA ASN A 115 -0.39 -14.40 -26.46
C ASN A 115 0.93 -15.02 -25.97
N ALA A 116 1.03 -15.35 -24.68
CA ALA A 116 2.25 -15.86 -24.02
C ALA A 116 3.47 -14.91 -24.13
N ASP A 117 3.24 -13.61 -24.34
CA ASP A 117 4.29 -12.60 -24.26
C ASP A 117 4.65 -12.33 -22.79
N LYS A 118 5.93 -12.49 -22.44
CA LYS A 118 6.46 -12.30 -21.08
C LYS A 118 7.21 -10.99 -20.87
N SER A 119 7.28 -10.13 -21.89
CA SER A 119 8.06 -8.88 -21.84
C SER A 119 7.54 -7.84 -20.83
N LYS A 120 6.26 -7.93 -20.44
CA LYS A 120 5.62 -6.96 -19.54
C LYS A 120 5.03 -7.65 -18.32
N LEU A 121 5.45 -7.23 -17.14
CA LEU A 121 5.00 -7.75 -15.86
C LEU A 121 4.56 -6.61 -14.94
N MET A 122 3.38 -6.78 -14.33
CA MET A 122 2.92 -5.98 -13.20
C MET A 122 2.79 -6.89 -11.98
N ILE A 123 3.41 -6.48 -10.88
CA ILE A 123 3.17 -7.03 -9.55
C ILE A 123 2.28 -6.04 -8.81
N PHE A 124 1.04 -6.44 -8.48
CA PHE A 124 0.03 -5.53 -7.94
C PHE A 124 -0.44 -5.96 -6.55
N PHE A 125 -0.26 -5.10 -5.55
CA PHE A 125 -0.59 -5.36 -4.16
C PHE A 125 -1.99 -4.86 -3.81
N GLN A 126 -2.81 -5.75 -3.24
CA GLN A 126 -4.15 -5.41 -2.79
C GLN A 126 -4.14 -4.46 -1.58
N GLY A 127 -5.12 -3.57 -1.51
CA GLY A 127 -5.46 -2.83 -0.31
C GLY A 127 -6.24 -3.64 0.73
N GLY A 128 -6.70 -2.98 1.80
CA GLY A 128 -7.56 -3.62 2.80
C GLY A 128 -7.26 -3.24 4.24
N GLY A 129 -6.84 -1.99 4.49
CA GLY A 129 -6.63 -1.46 5.84
C GLY A 129 -5.34 -1.94 6.53
N ALA A 130 -5.27 -1.79 7.84
CA ALA A 130 -4.13 -2.18 8.68
C ALA A 130 -4.53 -2.21 10.16
N CYS A 131 -3.68 -2.76 11.01
CA CYS A 131 -3.69 -2.43 12.44
C CYS A 131 -2.55 -1.47 12.78
N ALA A 132 -2.66 -0.69 13.86
CA ALA A 132 -1.71 0.34 14.25
C ALA A 132 -0.85 -0.04 15.48
N ASP A 133 -1.35 -0.94 16.33
CA ASP A 133 -0.79 -1.27 17.64
C ASP A 133 -1.27 -2.66 18.10
N GLU A 134 -0.83 -3.11 19.28
CA GLU A 134 -1.20 -4.41 19.83
C GLU A 134 -2.73 -4.60 19.98
N ASP A 135 -3.44 -3.55 20.41
CA ASP A 135 -4.90 -3.57 20.58
C ASP A 135 -5.61 -3.75 19.23
N THR A 136 -5.29 -2.90 18.25
CA THR A 136 -5.86 -2.95 16.90
C THR A 136 -5.45 -4.20 16.13
N CYS A 137 -4.34 -4.85 16.45
CA CYS A 137 -3.97 -6.11 15.81
C CYS A 137 -4.64 -7.35 16.45
N ALA A 138 -5.29 -7.19 17.61
CA ALA A 138 -5.86 -8.29 18.37
C ALA A 138 -7.08 -8.92 17.68
N PHE A 139 -7.11 -10.26 17.63
CA PHE A 139 -8.25 -11.01 17.08
C PHE A 139 -9.59 -10.60 17.72
N GLY A 140 -9.63 -10.54 19.06
CA GLY A 140 -10.87 -10.28 19.80
C GLY A 140 -11.47 -8.92 19.44
N LEU A 141 -10.64 -7.91 19.22
CA LEU A 141 -11.08 -6.60 18.76
C LEU A 141 -11.55 -6.65 17.31
N GLN A 142 -10.78 -7.23 16.39
CA GLN A 142 -11.17 -7.33 14.97
C GLN A 142 -12.51 -8.07 14.79
N CYS A 143 -12.69 -9.18 15.51
CA CYS A 143 -13.95 -9.90 15.58
C CYS A 143 -15.07 -9.02 16.13
N SER A 144 -14.82 -8.31 17.22
CA SER A 144 -15.82 -7.45 17.85
C SER A 144 -16.23 -6.25 16.99
N LEU A 145 -15.34 -5.77 16.12
CA LEU A 145 -15.64 -4.72 15.14
C LEU A 145 -16.43 -5.26 13.93
N GLY A 146 -16.30 -6.55 13.62
CA GLY A 146 -17.07 -7.21 12.56
C GLY A 146 -16.83 -6.60 11.19
N ALA A 147 -17.88 -6.09 10.57
CA ALA A 147 -17.81 -5.39 9.29
C ALA A 147 -16.97 -4.10 9.33
N SER A 148 -16.63 -3.59 10.53
CA SER A 148 -15.76 -2.43 10.74
C SER A 148 -14.37 -2.83 11.24
N ALA A 149 -13.97 -4.10 11.07
CA ALA A 149 -12.60 -4.55 11.25
C ALA A 149 -11.62 -3.60 10.52
N THR A 150 -10.47 -3.35 11.13
CA THR A 150 -9.51 -2.36 10.62
C THR A 150 -8.71 -2.89 9.43
N PHE A 151 -8.72 -4.21 9.19
CA PHE A 151 -8.10 -4.82 8.04
C PHE A 151 -8.80 -6.10 7.55
N THR A 152 -8.53 -6.49 6.29
CA THR A 152 -9.00 -7.74 5.69
C THR A 152 -8.25 -8.95 6.27
N THR A 153 -8.96 -10.04 6.55
CA THR A 153 -8.42 -11.21 7.28
C THR A 153 -8.46 -12.51 6.47
N ALA A 154 -8.77 -12.41 5.18
CA ALA A 154 -8.77 -13.52 4.24
C ALA A 154 -8.23 -13.03 2.90
N ALA A 155 -7.43 -13.86 2.22
CA ALA A 155 -7.02 -13.59 0.86
C ALA A 155 -8.24 -13.65 -0.07
N THR A 156 -8.38 -12.66 -0.94
CA THR A 156 -9.48 -12.56 -1.91
C THR A 156 -8.92 -12.30 -3.30
N SER A 157 -9.45 -12.96 -4.32
CA SER A 157 -9.20 -12.60 -5.71
C SER A 157 -9.91 -11.30 -6.08
N SER A 158 -9.42 -10.63 -7.12
CA SER A 158 -10.04 -9.43 -7.67
C SER A 158 -9.78 -9.37 -9.17
N SER A 159 -10.81 -8.99 -9.92
CA SER A 159 -10.75 -8.77 -11.37
C SER A 159 -11.32 -7.39 -11.71
N ALA A 160 -11.16 -6.43 -10.79
CA ALA A 160 -11.72 -5.08 -10.89
C ALA A 160 -10.68 -4.08 -11.44
N GLY A 161 -11.17 -3.01 -12.06
CA GLY A 161 -10.38 -1.86 -12.51
C GLY A 161 -9.17 -2.25 -13.36
N VAL A 162 -7.95 -1.93 -12.92
CA VAL A 162 -6.71 -2.27 -13.65
C VAL A 162 -6.52 -3.77 -13.90
N LEU A 163 -7.15 -4.64 -13.11
CA LEU A 163 -7.12 -6.10 -13.28
C LEU A 163 -8.18 -6.61 -14.27
N ASP A 164 -9.21 -5.79 -14.56
CA ASP A 164 -10.27 -6.16 -15.50
C ASP A 164 -9.77 -6.01 -16.95
N ARG A 165 -9.47 -7.15 -17.59
CA ARG A 165 -9.00 -7.21 -18.99
C ARG A 165 -10.12 -6.96 -20.01
N SER A 166 -11.39 -6.97 -19.58
CA SER A 166 -12.53 -6.72 -20.45
C SER A 166 -12.74 -5.22 -20.74
N LEU A 167 -12.18 -4.35 -19.91
CA LEU A 167 -12.22 -2.91 -20.09
C LEU A 167 -11.42 -2.50 -21.33
N ALA A 168 -12.11 -1.88 -22.30
CA ALA A 168 -11.54 -1.57 -23.60
C ALA A 168 -10.34 -0.63 -23.53
N ASP A 169 -10.40 0.32 -22.60
CA ASP A 169 -9.42 1.38 -22.32
C ASP A 169 -8.41 1.02 -21.23
N ASN A 170 -8.46 -0.19 -20.66
CA ASN A 170 -7.43 -0.66 -19.75
C ASN A 170 -6.11 -0.94 -20.51
N MET A 171 -5.13 -0.07 -20.32
CA MET A 171 -3.77 -0.14 -20.86
C MET A 171 -2.95 -1.33 -20.33
N PHE A 172 -3.41 -1.98 -19.26
CA PHE A 172 -2.78 -3.16 -18.65
C PHE A 172 -3.40 -4.49 -19.08
N LYS A 173 -4.46 -4.47 -19.88
CA LYS A 173 -5.20 -5.68 -20.28
C LYS A 173 -4.39 -6.70 -21.06
N ASP A 174 -3.21 -6.35 -21.55
CA ASP A 174 -2.28 -7.23 -22.26
C ASP A 174 -0.98 -7.46 -21.47
N TRP A 175 -0.91 -7.07 -20.20
CA TRP A 175 0.24 -7.36 -19.34
C TRP A 175 0.11 -8.76 -18.73
N ASN A 176 1.23 -9.32 -18.27
CA ASN A 176 1.18 -10.32 -17.22
C ASN A 176 0.95 -9.59 -15.91
N ILE A 177 -0.01 -10.04 -15.11
CA ILE A 177 -0.28 -9.44 -13.79
C ILE A 177 -0.18 -10.53 -12.73
N VAL A 178 0.63 -10.27 -11.71
CA VAL A 178 0.72 -11.06 -10.48
C VAL A 178 0.11 -10.22 -9.38
N PHE A 179 -1.13 -10.54 -9.00
CA PHE A 179 -1.88 -9.88 -7.96
C PHE A 179 -1.62 -10.56 -6.61
N ILE A 180 -1.24 -9.76 -5.61
CA ILE A 180 -0.88 -10.18 -4.26
C ILE A 180 -2.00 -9.77 -3.30
N PRO A 181 -2.88 -10.70 -2.89
CA PRO A 181 -3.95 -10.41 -1.94
C PRO A 181 -3.40 -10.04 -0.56
N TYR A 182 -4.17 -9.23 0.15
CA TYR A 182 -3.83 -8.75 1.49
C TYR A 182 -4.75 -9.33 2.55
N CYS A 183 -4.16 -9.90 3.60
CA CYS A 183 -4.92 -10.52 4.68
C CYS A 183 -4.22 -10.58 6.05
N THR A 184 -3.20 -9.74 6.24
CA THR A 184 -2.24 -9.89 7.35
C THR A 184 -2.20 -8.70 8.31
N GLY A 185 -2.86 -7.58 7.99
CA GLY A 185 -2.95 -6.39 8.86
C GLY A 185 -1.65 -5.59 8.99
N ASP A 186 -0.62 -5.96 8.23
CA ASP A 186 0.76 -5.49 8.32
C ASP A 186 1.28 -4.85 7.03
N ILE A 187 0.38 -4.34 6.19
CA ILE A 187 0.65 -3.65 4.92
C ILE A 187 1.61 -4.39 3.96
N HIS A 188 1.60 -5.73 3.99
CA HIS A 188 2.46 -6.64 3.20
C HIS A 188 3.93 -6.72 3.62
N ILE A 189 4.30 -6.15 4.77
CA ILE A 189 5.72 -6.04 5.18
C ILE A 189 6.05 -6.76 6.49
N GLY A 190 5.05 -7.26 7.20
CA GLY A 190 5.23 -7.88 8.52
C GLY A 190 5.86 -9.26 8.48
N ASN A 191 6.60 -9.58 9.53
CA ASN A 191 7.20 -10.90 9.79
C ASN A 191 7.25 -11.17 11.29
N ARG A 192 6.08 -11.20 11.93
CA ARG A 192 5.92 -11.37 13.37
C ARG A 192 4.71 -12.23 13.70
N VAL A 193 4.83 -12.97 14.80
CA VAL A 193 3.68 -13.58 15.47
C VAL A 193 3.51 -12.91 16.82
N ASN A 194 2.36 -12.26 17.01
CA ASN A 194 1.95 -11.75 18.31
C ASN A 194 1.15 -12.84 19.02
N ALA A 195 1.49 -13.08 20.28
CA ALA A 195 0.70 -13.97 21.13
C ALA A 195 -0.74 -13.44 21.19
N ALA A 196 -1.69 -14.35 21.46
CA ALA A 196 -3.06 -13.94 21.67
C ALA A 196 -3.14 -12.90 22.79
N TYR A 197 -3.88 -11.83 22.52
CA TYR A 197 -3.96 -10.67 23.37
C TYR A 197 -5.40 -10.14 23.39
N GLU A 198 -5.85 -9.73 24.57
CA GLU A 198 -7.17 -9.19 24.85
C GLU A 198 -6.98 -7.99 25.80
N SER A 199 -7.23 -6.79 25.26
CA SER A 199 -7.05 -5.51 25.96
C SER A 199 -8.17 -5.23 26.99
N GLY A 200 -9.30 -5.92 26.85
CA GLY A 200 -10.56 -5.61 27.54
C GLY A 200 -11.39 -4.53 26.85
N ILE A 201 -10.88 -3.82 25.84
CA ILE A 201 -11.62 -2.81 25.06
C ILE A 201 -12.74 -3.49 24.27
N GLU A 202 -12.48 -4.67 23.73
CA GLU A 202 -13.44 -5.52 23.03
C GLU A 202 -14.67 -5.89 23.89
N VAL A 203 -14.54 -5.88 25.23
CA VAL A 203 -15.68 -6.07 26.15
C VAL A 203 -16.68 -4.93 26.04
N LEU A 204 -16.20 -3.69 25.80
CA LEU A 204 -17.05 -2.51 25.64
C LEU A 204 -17.91 -2.58 24.38
N LEU A 205 -17.48 -3.34 23.38
CA LEU A 205 -18.22 -3.57 22.13
C LEU A 205 -19.34 -4.62 22.29
N GLY A 206 -19.39 -5.33 23.42
CA GLY A 206 -20.51 -6.21 23.78
C GLY A 206 -20.58 -7.54 23.02
N ASN A 207 -19.55 -7.88 22.25
CA ASN A 207 -19.47 -9.10 21.43
C ASN A 207 -18.72 -10.21 22.18
N THR A 208 -19.33 -10.73 23.25
CA THR A 208 -18.68 -11.72 24.14
C THR A 208 -18.27 -13.03 23.45
N GLN A 209 -18.85 -13.35 22.29
CA GLN A 209 -18.50 -14.51 21.48
C GLN A 209 -17.12 -14.40 20.81
N CYS A 210 -16.56 -13.19 20.73
CA CYS A 210 -15.22 -12.91 20.22
C CYS A 210 -14.13 -13.06 21.29
N LEU A 211 -14.49 -13.33 22.55
CA LEU A 211 -13.58 -13.35 23.70
C LEU A 211 -13.18 -14.78 24.11
N GLY A 212 -11.98 -14.91 24.68
CA GLY A 212 -11.44 -16.16 25.21
C GLY A 212 -11.10 -17.20 24.15
N LEU A 213 -10.91 -16.77 22.90
CA LEU A 213 -10.61 -17.65 21.76
C LEU A 213 -9.11 -17.95 21.63
N ASP A 214 -8.25 -17.14 22.26
CA ASP A 214 -6.78 -17.35 22.34
C ASP A 214 -6.09 -17.43 20.96
N TYR A 215 -6.53 -16.59 20.02
CA TYR A 215 -5.97 -16.53 18.66
C TYR A 215 -4.79 -15.57 18.60
N ALA A 216 -3.63 -16.10 18.21
CA ALA A 216 -2.46 -15.31 17.86
C ALA A 216 -2.67 -14.54 16.55
N THR A 217 -2.01 -13.40 16.40
CA THR A 217 -1.99 -12.64 15.15
C THR A 217 -0.69 -12.90 14.40
N HIS A 218 -0.80 -13.35 13.15
CA HIS A 218 0.31 -13.64 12.24
C HIS A 218 0.49 -12.50 11.22
N MET A 219 1.41 -11.58 11.51
CA MET A 219 1.87 -10.56 10.56
C MET A 219 2.86 -11.23 9.61
N ASN A 220 2.35 -11.84 8.54
CA ASN A 220 3.10 -12.69 7.62
C ASN A 220 3.21 -12.10 6.20
N GLY A 221 2.93 -10.81 6.04
CA GLY A 221 2.88 -10.14 4.74
C GLY A 221 4.18 -10.23 3.95
N TYR A 222 5.33 -10.12 4.63
CA TYR A 222 6.64 -10.26 3.98
C TYR A 222 6.84 -11.67 3.43
N ASN A 223 6.58 -12.71 4.22
CA ASN A 223 6.76 -14.10 3.80
C ASN A 223 5.80 -14.48 2.67
N ASN A 224 4.54 -13.99 2.72
CA ASN A 224 3.58 -14.14 1.64
C ASN A 224 4.10 -13.49 0.35
N THR A 225 4.56 -12.24 0.44
CA THR A 225 5.11 -11.50 -0.71
C THR A 225 6.31 -12.20 -1.31
N MET A 226 7.30 -12.60 -0.49
CA MET A 226 8.49 -13.28 -0.98
C MET A 226 8.17 -14.60 -1.68
N ALA A 227 7.23 -15.39 -1.18
CA ALA A 227 6.79 -16.62 -1.86
C ALA A 227 6.21 -16.33 -3.26
N VAL A 228 5.47 -15.23 -3.42
CA VAL A 228 4.95 -14.81 -4.72
C VAL A 228 6.07 -14.28 -5.63
N LEU A 229 7.00 -13.49 -5.09
CA LEU A 229 8.12 -12.95 -5.86
C LEU A 229 9.07 -14.05 -6.35
N ASP A 230 9.35 -15.06 -5.53
CA ASP A 230 10.14 -16.24 -5.90
C ASP A 230 9.47 -16.99 -7.06
N TRP A 231 8.16 -17.21 -7.00
CA TRP A 231 7.42 -17.78 -8.13
C TRP A 231 7.47 -16.86 -9.37
N ALA A 232 7.29 -15.56 -9.19
CA ALA A 232 7.21 -14.60 -10.30
C ALA A 232 8.53 -14.48 -11.05
N ILE A 233 9.68 -14.40 -10.36
CA ILE A 233 11.01 -14.31 -11.01
C ILE A 233 11.37 -15.60 -11.74
N GLU A 234 10.95 -16.77 -11.24
CA GLU A 234 11.14 -18.05 -11.94
C GLU A 234 10.34 -18.12 -13.26
N ASN A 235 9.14 -17.51 -13.28
CA ASN A 235 8.24 -17.57 -14.42
C ASN A 235 8.44 -16.44 -15.44
N TYR A 236 8.94 -15.29 -14.97
CA TYR A 236 9.21 -14.07 -15.73
C TYR A 236 10.63 -13.53 -15.44
N PRO A 237 11.69 -14.31 -15.71
CA PRO A 237 13.06 -13.92 -15.36
C PRO A 237 13.61 -12.76 -16.20
N GLU A 238 13.03 -12.55 -17.39
CA GLU A 238 13.43 -11.54 -18.36
C GLU A 238 12.20 -10.72 -18.76
N VAL A 239 12.18 -9.44 -18.38
CA VAL A 239 11.10 -8.50 -18.68
C VAL A 239 11.70 -7.18 -19.18
N ASP A 240 11.05 -6.59 -20.18
CA ASP A 240 11.40 -5.28 -20.73
C ASP A 240 10.79 -4.16 -19.87
N ASP A 241 9.55 -4.36 -19.40
CA ASP A 241 8.81 -3.43 -18.54
C ASP A 241 8.33 -4.16 -17.26
N LEU A 242 8.71 -3.63 -16.10
CA LEU A 242 8.30 -4.11 -14.78
C LEU A 242 7.61 -3.00 -14.00
N ILE A 243 6.37 -3.25 -13.59
CA ILE A 243 5.62 -2.38 -12.69
C ILE A 243 5.48 -3.06 -11.34
N VAL A 244 5.74 -2.32 -10.28
CA VAL A 244 5.33 -2.65 -8.91
C VAL A 244 4.26 -1.64 -8.52
N GLY A 245 3.04 -2.10 -8.30
CA GLY A 245 1.91 -1.23 -8.04
C GLY A 245 1.06 -1.70 -6.87
N GLY A 246 0.21 -0.83 -6.36
CA GLY A 246 -0.78 -1.23 -5.38
C GLY A 246 -1.69 -0.08 -4.99
N GLU A 247 -2.73 -0.44 -4.26
CA GLU A 247 -3.76 0.49 -3.80
C GLU A 247 -3.91 0.45 -2.27
N SER A 248 -4.19 1.59 -1.64
CA SER A 248 -4.37 1.67 -0.18
C SER A 248 -3.16 1.09 0.57
N ALA A 249 -3.34 0.16 1.50
CA ALA A 249 -2.25 -0.57 2.16
C ALA A 249 -1.28 -1.24 1.16
N GLY A 250 -1.78 -1.71 0.02
CA GLY A 250 -0.98 -2.28 -1.05
C GLY A 250 -0.06 -1.26 -1.73
N SER A 251 -0.44 0.02 -1.78
CA SER A 251 0.43 1.05 -2.34
C SER A 251 1.64 1.29 -1.44
N LEU A 252 1.51 1.21 -0.11
CA LEU A 252 2.65 1.23 0.82
C LEU A 252 3.52 -0.02 0.66
N GLY A 253 2.91 -1.20 0.53
CA GLY A 253 3.63 -2.45 0.26
C GLY A 253 4.45 -2.36 -1.03
N ALA A 254 3.86 -1.86 -2.11
CA ALA A 254 4.52 -1.63 -3.40
C ALA A 254 5.73 -0.67 -3.26
N GLN A 255 5.58 0.40 -2.50
CA GLN A 255 6.67 1.35 -2.24
C GLN A 255 7.82 0.66 -1.47
N VAL A 256 7.53 -0.02 -0.36
CA VAL A 256 8.55 -0.64 0.51
C VAL A 256 9.28 -1.80 -0.18
N HIS A 257 8.57 -2.61 -0.97
CA HIS A 257 9.16 -3.73 -1.71
C HIS A 257 9.89 -3.31 -3.00
N SER A 258 9.79 -2.05 -3.45
CA SER A 258 10.34 -1.58 -4.73
C SER A 258 11.83 -1.89 -4.88
N ALA A 259 12.64 -1.46 -3.90
CA ALA A 259 14.09 -1.68 -3.80
C ALA A 259 14.47 -3.17 -3.94
N LYS A 260 13.75 -4.04 -3.22
CA LYS A 260 13.96 -5.49 -3.29
C LYS A 260 13.59 -6.07 -4.65
N ILE A 261 12.46 -5.65 -5.22
CA ILE A 261 11.98 -6.20 -6.49
C ILE A 261 12.92 -5.82 -7.64
N ALA A 262 13.33 -4.56 -7.78
CA ALA A 262 14.24 -4.25 -8.90
C ALA A 262 15.65 -4.84 -8.73
N ASP A 263 16.10 -5.16 -7.51
CA ASP A 263 17.29 -6.00 -7.27
C ASP A 263 17.07 -7.45 -7.75
N MET A 264 15.94 -8.07 -7.38
CA MET A 264 15.60 -9.44 -7.80
C MET A 264 15.54 -9.60 -9.33
N TRP A 265 15.04 -8.59 -10.05
CA TRP A 265 15.00 -8.59 -11.52
C TRP A 265 16.27 -8.02 -12.17
N ASP A 266 17.26 -7.59 -11.38
CA ASP A 266 18.50 -6.96 -11.83
C ASP A 266 18.26 -5.83 -12.84
N VAL A 267 17.26 -5.00 -12.52
CA VAL A 267 16.69 -3.98 -13.42
C VAL A 267 17.78 -3.06 -14.00
N LYS A 268 18.71 -2.61 -13.16
CA LYS A 268 19.80 -1.74 -13.55
C LYS A 268 20.73 -2.37 -14.59
N SER A 269 21.10 -3.64 -14.42
CA SER A 269 22.04 -4.29 -15.33
C SER A 269 21.37 -4.69 -16.65
N LYS A 270 20.09 -5.10 -16.57
CA LYS A 270 19.29 -5.51 -17.74
C LYS A 270 18.74 -4.33 -18.52
N GLY A 271 18.69 -3.14 -17.92
CA GLY A 271 18.08 -1.96 -18.53
C GLY A 271 16.57 -2.08 -18.64
N THR A 272 15.94 -2.89 -17.79
CA THR A 272 14.49 -3.03 -17.67
C THR A 272 13.89 -1.68 -17.28
N ARG A 273 12.76 -1.30 -17.90
CA ARG A 273 11.99 -0.14 -17.46
C ARG A 273 11.28 -0.51 -16.17
N PHE A 274 11.66 0.13 -15.08
CA PHE A 274 11.04 -0.10 -13.77
C PHE A 274 10.18 1.09 -13.35
N SER A 275 8.96 0.78 -12.90
CA SER A 275 8.00 1.81 -12.49
C SER A 275 7.24 1.42 -11.23
N VAL A 276 6.95 2.39 -10.36
CA VAL A 276 6.21 2.21 -9.11
C VAL A 276 4.90 2.99 -9.15
N LEU A 277 3.77 2.30 -8.98
CA LEU A 277 2.43 2.88 -9.06
C LEU A 277 1.75 2.84 -7.69
N ALA A 278 1.66 3.97 -7.02
CA ALA A 278 1.07 4.10 -5.69
C ALA A 278 -0.29 4.80 -5.76
N ASP A 279 -1.37 4.05 -5.52
CA ASP A 279 -2.73 4.60 -5.45
C ASP A 279 -3.21 4.75 -4.00
N SER A 280 -3.52 5.99 -3.62
CA SER A 280 -4.19 6.41 -2.39
C SER A 280 -3.43 6.10 -1.11
N TYR A 281 -2.10 6.30 -1.11
CA TYR A 281 -1.30 6.37 0.12
C TYR A 281 0.13 6.91 -0.13
N VAL A 282 0.55 7.89 0.67
CA VAL A 282 1.95 8.40 0.69
C VAL A 282 2.65 8.29 2.06
N GLY A 283 1.91 7.87 3.11
CA GLY A 283 2.43 7.65 4.46
C GLY A 283 2.35 8.86 5.39
N VAL A 284 1.27 9.65 5.31
CA VAL A 284 1.00 10.72 6.28
C VAL A 284 0.65 10.11 7.64
N VAL A 285 1.53 10.30 8.62
CA VAL A 285 1.36 9.83 10.00
C VAL A 285 1.46 11.00 10.99
N PRO A 286 0.95 10.87 12.23
CA PRO A 286 1.11 11.89 13.26
C PRO A 286 2.58 12.19 13.55
N LYS A 287 2.91 13.45 13.81
CA LYS A 287 4.29 13.89 14.02
C LYS A 287 4.97 13.15 15.18
N ASP A 288 4.22 12.88 16.24
CA ASP A 288 4.72 12.22 17.44
C ASP A 288 4.66 10.67 17.34
N HIS A 289 4.23 10.15 16.18
CA HIS A 289 4.17 8.72 15.84
C HIS A 289 4.86 8.46 14.49
N PRO A 290 6.20 8.41 14.46
CA PRO A 290 6.94 8.10 13.24
C PRO A 290 6.51 6.77 12.63
N ALA A 291 6.59 6.65 11.30
CA ALA A 291 6.23 5.43 10.60
C ALA A 291 6.93 4.19 11.15
N ALA A 292 8.19 4.33 11.59
CA ALA A 292 8.95 3.25 12.22
C ALA A 292 8.25 2.59 13.41
N GLU A 293 7.39 3.27 14.17
CA GLU A 293 6.63 2.64 15.26
C GLU A 293 5.73 1.51 14.73
N LEU A 294 5.06 1.74 13.58
CA LEU A 294 4.25 0.72 12.90
C LEU A 294 5.12 -0.42 12.39
N LEU A 295 6.27 -0.11 11.77
CA LEU A 295 7.18 -1.14 11.26
C LEU A 295 7.76 -2.01 12.38
N VAL A 296 8.05 -1.41 13.55
CA VAL A 296 8.44 -2.14 14.75
C VAL A 296 7.31 -3.04 15.21
N THR A 297 6.06 -2.57 15.22
CA THR A 297 4.87 -3.40 15.55
C THR A 297 4.75 -4.59 14.61
N TYR A 298 4.97 -4.40 13.31
CA TYR A 298 4.89 -5.46 12.30
C TYR A 298 6.08 -6.43 12.29
N GLY A 299 7.18 -6.09 12.98
CA GLY A 299 8.43 -6.83 12.88
C GLY A 299 9.06 -6.70 11.49
N ALA A 300 8.91 -5.54 10.84
CA ALA A 300 9.32 -5.31 9.47
C ALA A 300 10.75 -4.77 9.33
N CYS A 301 11.28 -4.05 10.33
CA CYS A 301 12.54 -3.31 10.19
C CYS A 301 13.75 -4.14 9.74
N THR A 302 13.82 -5.43 10.10
CA THR A 302 14.94 -6.32 9.75
C THR A 302 14.69 -7.18 8.51
N ASN A 303 13.54 -7.02 7.85
CA ASN A 303 13.27 -7.72 6.60
C ASN A 303 14.12 -7.11 5.47
N ASP A 304 14.44 -7.90 4.45
CA ASP A 304 15.30 -7.47 3.35
C ASP A 304 14.52 -6.66 2.31
N PHE A 305 14.45 -5.34 2.55
CA PHE A 305 13.88 -4.37 1.62
C PHE A 305 14.95 -3.62 0.81
N GLY A 306 16.22 -4.05 0.83
CA GLY A 306 17.30 -3.30 0.15
C GLY A 306 17.64 -1.94 0.79
N LEU A 307 17.33 -1.75 2.08
CA LEU A 307 17.66 -0.56 2.86
C LEU A 307 19.09 -0.65 3.42
N SER A 308 19.71 0.51 3.69
CA SER A 308 21.02 0.58 4.33
C SER A 308 20.95 0.21 5.82
N GLU A 309 22.08 -0.24 6.40
CA GLU A 309 22.17 -0.59 7.82
C GLU A 309 21.77 0.57 8.75
N ASP A 310 22.06 1.81 8.37
CA ASP A 310 21.72 3.00 9.16
C ASP A 310 20.19 3.23 9.19
N ILE A 311 19.49 3.04 8.06
CA ILE A 311 18.03 3.17 8.00
C ILE A 311 17.36 2.03 8.76
N VAL A 312 17.88 0.81 8.65
CA VAL A 312 17.42 -0.34 9.44
C VAL A 312 17.55 -0.05 10.93
N ALA A 313 18.71 0.46 11.38
CA ALA A 313 18.94 0.81 12.78
C ALA A 313 17.99 1.92 13.26
N ALA A 314 17.72 2.94 12.43
CA ALA A 314 16.77 4.00 12.74
C ALA A 314 15.31 3.48 12.82
N CYS A 315 14.96 2.50 11.99
CA CYS A 315 13.67 1.81 12.04
C CYS A 315 13.53 1.01 13.34
N GLU A 316 14.52 0.17 13.69
CA GLU A 316 14.50 -0.62 14.93
C GLU A 316 14.44 0.26 16.18
N ALA A 317 15.03 1.46 16.11
CA ALA A 317 14.95 2.46 17.17
C ALA A 317 13.58 3.17 17.25
N GLY A 318 12.67 2.93 16.32
CA GLY A 318 11.35 3.58 16.24
C GLY A 318 11.43 5.05 15.80
N THR A 319 12.51 5.45 15.11
CA THR A 319 12.80 6.86 14.81
C THR A 319 12.75 7.23 13.33
N ALA A 320 12.85 6.25 12.42
CA ALA A 320 12.81 6.52 11.00
C ALA A 320 11.45 7.10 10.58
N THR A 321 11.50 8.21 9.86
CA THR A 321 10.32 8.86 9.29
C THR A 321 9.92 8.21 7.97
N THR A 322 8.67 8.44 7.54
CA THR A 322 8.21 8.05 6.20
C THR A 322 9.15 8.58 5.11
N ILE A 323 9.57 9.85 5.24
CA ILE A 323 10.42 10.51 4.25
C ILE A 323 11.77 9.81 4.15
N GLU A 324 12.47 9.62 5.27
CA GLU A 324 13.80 8.96 5.28
C GLU A 324 13.75 7.54 4.70
N MET A 325 12.68 6.80 5.01
CA MET A 325 12.51 5.45 4.49
C MET A 325 12.33 5.42 2.98
N ILE A 326 11.43 6.23 2.43
CA ILE A 326 11.16 6.23 0.98
C ILE A 326 12.30 6.89 0.21
N GLU A 327 12.94 7.94 0.74
CA GLU A 327 14.15 8.53 0.14
C GLU A 327 15.25 7.49 -0.03
N ALA A 328 15.48 6.63 0.98
CA ALA A 328 16.46 5.55 0.88
C ALA A 328 16.13 4.54 -0.23
N LEU A 329 14.84 4.22 -0.43
CA LEU A 329 14.39 3.33 -1.51
C LEU A 329 14.56 3.99 -2.89
N LEU A 330 14.27 5.29 -3.01
CA LEU A 330 14.48 6.07 -4.22
C LEU A 330 15.97 6.16 -4.59
N GLU A 331 16.84 6.34 -3.60
CA GLU A 331 18.30 6.35 -3.80
C GLU A 331 18.83 4.98 -4.21
N ALA A 332 18.26 3.89 -3.68
CA ALA A 332 18.59 2.53 -4.07
C ALA A 332 18.19 2.21 -5.52
N GLN A 333 17.17 2.90 -6.06
CA GLN A 333 16.60 2.66 -7.39
C GLN A 333 16.38 3.94 -8.21
N PRO A 334 17.47 4.64 -8.60
CA PRO A 334 17.38 5.92 -9.30
C PRO A 334 16.75 5.83 -10.70
N GLU A 335 16.63 4.64 -11.28
CA GLU A 335 15.98 4.38 -12.56
C GLU A 335 14.45 4.32 -12.49
N GLY A 336 13.87 4.15 -11.28
CA GLY A 336 12.44 3.96 -11.09
C GLY A 336 11.63 5.20 -11.47
N ASN A 337 10.57 5.02 -12.26
CA ASN A 337 9.56 6.06 -12.49
C ASN A 337 8.39 5.86 -11.52
N TRP A 338 8.06 6.87 -10.73
CA TRP A 338 7.02 6.74 -9.70
C TRP A 338 5.80 7.58 -10.08
N LEU A 339 4.60 7.05 -9.84
CA LEU A 339 3.34 7.75 -9.95
C LEU A 339 2.54 7.59 -8.67
N PHE A 340 2.28 8.70 -7.99
CA PHE A 340 1.40 8.77 -6.83
C PHE A 340 0.05 9.33 -7.25
N ILE A 341 -1.03 8.62 -6.96
CA ILE A 341 -2.42 8.99 -7.28
C ILE A 341 -3.15 9.17 -5.96
N ASP A 342 -3.55 10.39 -5.60
CA ASP A 342 -4.14 10.64 -4.29
C ASP A 342 -5.29 11.65 -4.33
N SER A 343 -6.30 11.42 -3.50
CA SER A 343 -7.28 12.47 -3.18
C SER A 343 -6.69 13.47 -2.20
N LYS A 344 -6.89 14.77 -2.43
CA LYS A 344 -6.43 15.82 -1.50
C LYS A 344 -7.01 15.69 -0.09
N GLY A 345 -8.20 15.12 0.04
CA GLY A 345 -8.90 14.93 1.30
C GLY A 345 -9.16 13.48 1.65
N ASP A 346 -8.35 12.53 1.14
CA ASP A 346 -8.55 11.07 1.29
C ASP A 346 -9.06 10.70 2.70
N LYS A 347 -10.30 10.21 2.76
CA LYS A 347 -10.97 9.95 4.04
C LYS A 347 -10.33 8.79 4.79
N THR A 348 -9.83 7.78 4.08
CA THR A 348 -9.27 6.58 4.69
C THR A 348 -7.89 6.88 5.27
N GLN A 349 -7.03 7.60 4.54
CA GLN A 349 -5.74 8.02 5.07
C GLN A 349 -5.89 8.89 6.33
N ARG A 350 -6.86 9.82 6.33
CA ARG A 350 -7.19 10.64 7.50
C ARG A 350 -7.76 9.82 8.67
N TYR A 351 -8.50 8.76 8.38
CA TYR A 351 -8.98 7.80 9.39
C TYR A 351 -7.80 7.04 10.03
N PHE A 352 -6.86 6.53 9.23
CA PHE A 352 -5.68 5.83 9.74
C PHE A 352 -4.74 6.76 10.49
N TYR A 353 -4.63 8.03 10.09
CA TYR A 353 -3.95 9.04 10.89
C TYR A 353 -4.55 9.11 12.31
N ALA A 354 -5.87 9.20 12.44
CA ALA A 354 -6.54 9.24 13.74
C ALA A 354 -6.38 7.92 14.52
N LEU A 355 -6.42 6.77 13.84
CA LEU A 355 -6.16 5.46 14.46
C LEU A 355 -4.77 5.36 15.07
N VAL A 356 -3.76 5.91 14.39
CA VAL A 356 -2.37 5.93 14.89
C VAL A 356 -2.22 6.93 16.04
N ASP A 357 -2.88 8.08 15.99
CA ASP A 357 -2.77 9.14 17.01
C ASP A 357 -3.54 8.82 18.31
N GLU A 358 -4.76 8.32 18.17
CA GLU A 358 -5.71 8.15 19.27
C GLU A 358 -5.83 6.69 19.74
N GLY A 359 -5.28 5.75 18.97
CA GLY A 359 -5.52 4.31 19.14
C GLY A 359 -6.98 3.93 18.94
N ILE A 360 -7.33 2.68 19.31
CA ILE A 360 -8.71 2.21 19.17
C ILE A 360 -9.70 2.95 20.11
N LEU A 361 -9.23 3.54 21.21
CA LEU A 361 -10.08 4.25 22.15
C LEU A 361 -10.67 5.56 21.58
N GLY A 362 -10.05 6.11 20.53
CA GLY A 362 -10.64 7.23 19.77
C GLY A 362 -11.81 6.82 18.88
N TYR A 363 -12.03 5.51 18.67
CA TYR A 363 -13.11 5.03 17.83
C TYR A 363 -14.51 5.20 18.48
N PRO A 364 -15.52 5.69 17.74
CA PRO A 364 -15.46 6.17 16.36
C PRO A 364 -14.86 7.58 16.27
N PHE A 365 -13.89 7.77 15.35
CA PHE A 365 -13.23 9.06 15.17
C PHE A 365 -14.23 10.11 14.65
N SER A 366 -14.65 11.02 15.53
CA SER A 366 -15.61 12.09 15.19
C SER A 366 -14.95 13.24 14.44
N ASP A 367 -13.66 13.46 14.67
CA ASP A 367 -12.92 14.64 14.23
C ASP A 367 -11.63 14.26 13.51
N LEU A 368 -11.75 13.83 12.25
CA LEU A 368 -10.58 13.59 11.40
C LEU A 368 -9.83 14.91 11.14
N ILE A 369 -8.50 14.84 11.05
CA ILE A 369 -7.67 15.99 10.65
C ILE A 369 -8.22 16.69 9.41
N PHE A 370 -8.14 18.02 9.32
CA PHE A 370 -8.71 18.76 8.20
C PHE A 370 -8.03 18.42 6.86
N GLU A 371 -8.80 18.43 5.77
CA GLU A 371 -8.32 18.09 4.42
C GLU A 371 -7.14 18.96 3.98
N GLU A 372 -7.19 20.27 4.26
CA GLU A 372 -6.09 21.19 3.93
C GLU A 372 -4.80 20.85 4.68
N TYR A 373 -4.91 20.46 5.95
CA TYR A 373 -3.74 20.04 6.74
C TYR A 373 -3.18 18.70 6.26
N PHE A 374 -4.06 17.74 5.99
CA PHE A 374 -3.68 16.44 5.42
C PHE A 374 -2.99 16.62 4.06
N PHE A 375 -3.58 17.38 3.15
CA PHE A 375 -3.03 17.65 1.82
C PHE A 375 -1.66 18.34 1.93
N SER A 376 -1.52 19.34 2.80
CA SER A 376 -0.25 20.03 3.01
C SER A 376 0.87 19.10 3.50
N ASN A 377 0.56 18.11 4.33
CA ASN A 377 1.54 17.12 4.78
C ASN A 377 1.86 16.12 3.67
N MET A 378 0.84 15.63 2.96
CA MET A 378 1.01 14.74 1.81
C MET A 378 1.88 15.38 0.73
N SER A 379 1.60 16.65 0.38
CA SER A 379 2.37 17.37 -0.63
C SER A 379 3.82 17.57 -0.18
N ALA A 380 4.05 17.90 1.10
CA ALA A 380 5.41 18.05 1.63
C ALA A 380 6.22 16.74 1.56
N ILE A 381 5.59 15.59 1.77
CA ILE A 381 6.22 14.27 1.61
C ILE A 381 6.61 14.04 0.16
N THR A 382 5.69 14.21 -0.79
CA THR A 382 6.00 14.01 -2.21
C THR A 382 6.97 15.03 -2.79
N ASP A 383 6.97 16.27 -2.26
CA ASP A 383 7.95 17.30 -2.60
C ASP A 383 9.35 16.87 -2.17
N ALA A 384 9.50 16.27 -0.98
CA ALA A 384 10.78 15.71 -0.52
C ALA A 384 11.27 14.62 -1.47
N TYR A 385 10.39 13.69 -1.88
CA TYR A 385 10.73 12.65 -2.87
C TYR A 385 11.20 13.22 -4.21
N GLN A 386 10.58 14.31 -4.67
CA GLN A 386 10.98 15.01 -5.90
C GLN A 386 12.36 15.66 -5.80
N THR A 387 12.85 15.98 -4.59
CA THR A 387 14.22 16.47 -4.40
C THR A 387 15.27 15.39 -4.60
N VAL A 388 14.92 14.12 -4.33
CA VAL A 388 15.80 12.95 -4.52
C VAL A 388 15.72 12.44 -5.96
N SER A 389 14.52 12.39 -6.55
CA SER A 389 14.31 11.86 -7.89
C SER A 389 13.46 12.78 -8.77
N SER A 390 13.98 13.12 -9.95
CA SER A 390 13.22 13.85 -10.99
C SER A 390 12.19 12.98 -11.73
N ARG A 391 11.95 11.75 -11.26
CA ARG A 391 11.06 10.76 -11.88
C ARG A 391 9.80 10.50 -11.06
N ILE A 392 9.52 11.33 -10.08
CA ILE A 392 8.28 11.31 -9.29
C ILE A 392 7.21 12.12 -10.02
N THR A 393 6.09 11.48 -10.35
CA THR A 393 4.88 12.12 -10.88
C THR A 393 3.78 12.04 -9.82
N THR A 394 2.99 13.10 -9.69
CA THR A 394 1.86 13.17 -8.75
C THR A 394 0.59 13.47 -9.50
N PHE A 395 -0.50 12.79 -9.14
CA PHE A 395 -1.84 12.99 -9.69
C PHE A 395 -2.79 13.23 -8.54
N TYR A 396 -3.14 14.49 -8.29
CA TYR A 396 -4.05 14.84 -7.21
C TYR A 396 -5.47 15.01 -7.69
N VAL A 397 -6.43 14.46 -6.95
CA VAL A 397 -7.86 14.59 -7.24
C VAL A 397 -8.53 15.35 -6.10
N GLU A 398 -9.46 16.25 -6.44
CA GLU A 398 -10.27 16.95 -5.45
C GLU A 398 -11.25 16.00 -4.75
N GLY A 399 -11.44 16.19 -3.43
CA GLY A 399 -12.39 15.42 -2.62
C GLY A 399 -11.73 14.36 -1.74
N THR A 400 -12.53 13.36 -1.33
CA THR A 400 -12.17 12.44 -0.23
C THR A 400 -12.17 10.97 -0.64
N LYS A 401 -12.13 10.69 -1.94
CA LYS A 401 -12.18 9.32 -2.46
C LYS A 401 -10.92 8.55 -2.02
N HIS A 402 -11.07 7.25 -1.86
CA HIS A 402 -9.98 6.34 -1.60
C HIS A 402 -9.99 5.25 -2.66
N VAL A 403 -8.84 5.01 -3.28
CA VAL A 403 -8.59 4.09 -4.39
C VAL A 403 -9.30 4.51 -5.68
N PHE A 404 -8.53 4.59 -6.75
CA PHE A 404 -8.99 4.91 -8.10
C PHE A 404 -8.84 3.72 -9.05
N LEU A 405 -7.74 2.97 -8.93
CA LEU A 405 -7.36 1.91 -9.86
C LEU A 405 -8.25 0.67 -9.79
N ALA A 406 -9.01 0.47 -8.71
CA ALA A 406 -10.01 -0.59 -8.60
C ALA A 406 -11.33 -0.29 -9.35
N ASP A 407 -11.57 0.95 -9.75
CA ASP A 407 -12.83 1.31 -10.41
C ASP A 407 -12.81 0.96 -11.90
N SER A 408 -13.93 0.49 -12.44
CA SER A 408 -14.06 0.17 -13.87
C SER A 408 -13.91 1.38 -14.81
N ASN A 409 -14.00 2.61 -14.28
CA ASN A 409 -13.81 3.85 -15.01
C ASN A 409 -12.55 4.62 -14.58
N PHE A 410 -11.55 3.94 -13.99
CA PHE A 410 -10.37 4.58 -13.41
C PHE A 410 -9.65 5.55 -14.38
N THR A 411 -9.66 5.25 -15.68
CA THR A 411 -9.06 6.08 -16.73
C THR A 411 -9.66 7.50 -16.82
N SER A 412 -10.89 7.68 -16.36
CA SER A 412 -11.68 8.90 -16.53
C SER A 412 -11.64 9.85 -15.34
N TYR A 413 -10.92 9.50 -14.26
CA TYR A 413 -10.71 10.43 -13.16
C TYR A 413 -9.92 11.64 -13.62
N GLU A 414 -10.38 12.82 -13.22
CA GLU A 414 -9.78 14.10 -13.57
C GLU A 414 -8.99 14.62 -12.37
N SER A 415 -7.74 15.05 -12.59
CA SER A 415 -6.92 15.70 -11.56
C SER A 415 -7.42 17.12 -11.26
N ASP A 416 -6.89 17.72 -10.21
CA ASP A 416 -7.04 19.15 -9.91
C ASP A 416 -6.46 20.08 -10.98
N GLU A 417 -5.58 19.55 -11.85
CA GLU A 417 -5.05 20.22 -13.04
C GLU A 417 -5.87 19.97 -14.33
N GLY A 418 -6.94 19.19 -14.26
CA GLY A 418 -7.79 18.87 -15.41
C GLY A 418 -7.23 17.78 -16.34
N LEU A 419 -6.31 16.94 -15.85
CA LEU A 419 -5.74 15.82 -16.60
C LEU A 419 -6.52 14.53 -16.31
N LEU A 420 -6.74 13.70 -17.33
CA LEU A 420 -7.35 12.39 -17.14
C LEU A 420 -6.32 11.36 -16.68
N LEU A 421 -6.67 10.54 -15.70
CA LEU A 421 -5.77 9.55 -15.12
C LEU A 421 -5.25 8.55 -16.17
N GLY A 422 -6.11 8.11 -17.09
CA GLY A 422 -5.72 7.22 -18.18
C GLY A 422 -4.68 7.85 -19.12
N ASP A 423 -4.80 9.14 -19.39
CA ASP A 423 -3.83 9.86 -20.23
C ASP A 423 -2.48 10.00 -19.51
N VAL A 424 -2.51 10.31 -18.21
CA VAL A 424 -1.31 10.42 -17.37
C VAL A 424 -0.60 9.07 -17.25
N ILE A 425 -1.32 7.97 -17.00
CA ILE A 425 -0.71 6.63 -16.93
C ILE A 425 -0.07 6.26 -18.28
N ASN A 426 -0.77 6.46 -19.40
CA ASN A 426 -0.22 6.15 -20.72
C ASN A 426 1.06 6.95 -21.03
N ALA A 427 1.10 8.23 -20.68
CA ALA A 427 2.29 9.05 -20.83
C ALA A 427 3.42 8.61 -19.89
N TRP A 428 3.09 8.26 -18.64
CA TRP A 428 4.03 7.84 -17.60
C TRP A 428 4.73 6.53 -17.95
N LEU A 429 3.99 5.55 -18.49
CA LEU A 429 4.50 4.23 -18.88
C LEU A 429 5.65 4.28 -19.89
N VAL A 430 5.71 5.33 -20.70
CA VAL A 430 6.76 5.50 -21.73
C VAL A 430 7.77 6.59 -21.37
N SER A 431 7.58 7.27 -20.23
CA SER A 431 8.42 8.38 -19.80
C SER A 431 9.72 7.91 -19.12
N ASN A 432 10.73 8.77 -19.15
CA ASN A 432 11.96 8.64 -18.39
C ASN A 432 12.17 9.83 -17.42
N SER A 433 11.11 10.60 -17.16
CA SER A 433 11.10 11.78 -16.29
C SER A 433 9.70 12.02 -15.71
N SER A 434 9.61 12.86 -14.69
CA SER A 434 8.33 13.35 -14.16
C SER A 434 7.47 14.01 -15.24
N LEU A 435 6.15 13.87 -15.11
CA LEU A 435 5.16 14.58 -15.93
C LEU A 435 4.64 15.87 -15.27
N ASN A 436 5.04 16.16 -14.03
CA ASN A 436 4.57 17.33 -13.30
C ASN A 436 5.04 18.61 -14.01
N THR A 437 4.10 19.50 -14.35
CA THR A 437 4.43 20.76 -15.02
C THR A 437 4.98 21.80 -14.03
N GLY A 438 6.22 21.64 -13.58
CA GLY A 438 6.81 22.61 -12.63
C GLY A 438 8.19 22.35 -12.06
N ALA A 439 8.83 21.20 -12.30
CA ALA A 439 10.19 20.95 -11.81
C ALA A 439 11.23 21.74 -12.63
N THR A 440 11.55 22.94 -12.16
CA THR A 440 12.70 23.81 -12.52
C THR A 440 13.22 23.68 -13.97
N ALA A 441 12.62 24.45 -14.88
CA ALA A 441 13.34 24.89 -16.06
C ALA A 441 14.48 25.85 -15.62
N GLU A 442 15.71 25.38 -15.70
CA GLU A 442 16.92 26.21 -15.66
C GLU A 442 16.75 27.37 -16.66
N PRO A 443 17.03 28.64 -16.30
CA PRO A 443 16.75 29.76 -17.19
C PRO A 443 17.73 29.71 -18.37
N THR A 444 17.24 29.25 -19.52
CA THR A 444 17.93 29.41 -20.79
C THR A 444 17.97 30.89 -21.15
N THR A 445 19.11 31.53 -20.85
CA THR A 445 19.45 32.83 -21.41
C THR A 445 19.65 32.69 -22.92
N GLY A 446 18.68 33.12 -23.71
CA GLY A 446 18.79 33.17 -25.18
C GLY A 446 17.75 34.12 -25.78
N ALA A 447 18.17 35.35 -26.04
CA ALA A 447 17.36 36.51 -26.41
C ALA A 447 16.45 36.35 -27.66
N PRO A 448 15.34 37.14 -27.75
CA PRO A 448 14.42 37.10 -28.87
C PRO A 448 14.98 37.80 -30.12
N SER A 449 14.82 37.15 -31.28
CA SER A 449 15.04 37.78 -32.59
C SER A 449 13.82 38.60 -33.00
N SER A 450 13.95 39.93 -32.99
CA SER A 450 13.02 40.85 -33.65
C SER A 450 13.73 41.59 -34.78
N THR A 451 13.24 41.40 -36.00
CA THR A 451 13.66 42.06 -37.23
C THR A 451 13.33 43.56 -37.25
N THR A 452 14.40 44.35 -37.37
CA THR A 452 14.62 45.52 -38.23
C THR A 452 13.50 46.57 -38.45
N ALA A 453 13.75 47.77 -37.92
CA ALA A 453 13.53 49.03 -38.64
C ALA A 453 14.48 50.15 -38.12
N THR A 454 15.46 50.51 -38.95
CA THR A 454 16.30 51.74 -38.88
C THR A 454 15.54 52.89 -39.60
N PRO A 455 15.80 54.22 -39.46
CA PRO A 455 17.07 54.84 -39.06
C PRO A 455 17.03 56.13 -38.19
N GLY A 456 18.15 56.44 -37.54
CA GLY A 456 18.40 57.75 -36.90
C GLY A 456 19.85 57.87 -36.42
N ALA A 457 20.55 58.89 -36.89
CA ALA A 457 22.00 59.02 -36.84
C ALA A 457 22.60 59.55 -35.51
N THR A 458 23.94 59.54 -35.49
CA THR A 458 24.89 60.46 -34.84
C THR A 458 25.44 60.20 -33.41
N THR A 459 26.73 59.82 -33.43
CA THR A 459 27.90 60.37 -32.70
C THR A 459 28.17 60.08 -31.21
N ASN A 460 29.39 59.55 -31.01
CA ASN A 460 30.47 59.99 -30.11
C ASN A 460 30.77 59.27 -28.77
N THR A 461 32.02 58.78 -28.74
CA THR A 461 33.06 58.89 -27.68
C THR A 461 33.11 57.92 -26.50
N THR A 462 34.25 57.22 -26.46
CA THR A 462 34.99 56.45 -25.42
C THR A 462 35.52 57.34 -24.25
N PRO A 463 36.32 56.87 -23.25
CA PRO A 463 36.24 55.70 -22.34
C PRO A 463 36.69 56.01 -20.86
N GLY A 464 36.75 54.98 -20.00
CA GLY A 464 37.66 54.88 -18.82
C GLY A 464 36.98 54.34 -17.57
N SER A 465 37.58 53.62 -16.61
CA SER A 465 38.92 53.06 -16.36
C SER A 465 38.77 52.16 -15.10
N ALA A 466 39.13 50.87 -15.12
CA ALA A 466 40.26 50.20 -14.43
C ALA A 466 40.42 50.34 -12.89
N SER A 467 40.32 49.22 -12.16
CA SER A 467 41.28 48.65 -11.15
C SER A 467 40.54 47.74 -10.13
N ALA A 468 40.87 46.46 -9.89
CA ALA A 468 42.12 45.84 -9.39
C ALA A 468 42.34 46.15 -7.88
N THR A 469 42.66 45.27 -6.91
CA THR A 469 42.85 43.81 -6.74
C THR A 469 43.05 43.58 -5.22
N THR A 470 43.04 42.32 -4.75
CA THR A 470 43.85 41.69 -3.67
C THR A 470 43.15 41.17 -2.39
N SER A 471 43.28 39.85 -2.23
CA SER A 471 43.24 39.06 -0.98
C SER A 471 44.51 39.28 -0.13
N PRO A 472 44.61 38.69 1.08
CA PRO A 472 45.23 37.36 1.18
C PRO A 472 44.67 36.43 2.29
N SER A 473 45.11 35.17 2.18
CA SER A 473 44.91 33.98 3.01
C SER A 473 45.84 33.89 4.23
N GLY A 474 45.52 33.00 5.18
CA GLY A 474 46.42 32.62 6.28
C GLY A 474 45.90 31.42 7.11
N THR A 475 46.67 30.34 7.08
CA THR A 475 46.52 29.00 7.70
C THR A 475 47.05 28.94 9.14
N SER A 476 46.52 28.05 9.99
CA SER A 476 47.30 27.25 10.97
C SER A 476 46.44 26.32 11.87
N SER A 477 46.79 25.03 11.93
CA SER A 477 46.58 24.11 13.07
C SER A 477 47.92 23.92 13.81
N PRO A 478 47.97 23.39 15.06
CA PRO A 478 48.25 21.94 15.22
C PRO A 478 47.80 21.23 16.53
N THR A 479 47.72 19.88 16.45
CA THR A 479 48.04 18.78 17.42
C THR A 479 47.36 18.58 18.81
N ALA A 480 46.65 17.43 18.90
CA ALA A 480 46.84 16.22 19.76
C ALA A 480 46.98 16.30 21.30
N THR A 481 46.13 15.56 22.06
CA THR A 481 46.54 14.47 23.01
C THR A 481 45.38 13.64 23.60
N SER A 482 45.62 12.31 23.69
CA SER A 482 45.28 11.30 24.73
C SER A 482 43.83 10.85 25.07
N SER A 483 43.60 9.54 24.89
CA SER A 483 42.66 8.67 25.63
C SER A 483 43.13 8.36 27.07
N PRO A 484 42.25 7.79 27.93
CA PRO A 484 42.48 6.39 28.34
C PRO A 484 41.20 5.53 28.50
N SER A 485 41.46 4.24 28.71
CA SER A 485 40.60 3.05 28.62
C SER A 485 39.64 2.75 29.79
N ALA A 486 38.57 2.03 29.46
CA ALA A 486 37.92 0.86 30.10
C ALA A 486 37.85 0.69 31.64
N SER A 487 36.62 0.46 32.13
CA SER A 487 36.32 -0.56 33.17
C SER A 487 34.81 -0.78 33.35
N SER A 488 34.33 -2.02 33.15
CA SER A 488 33.06 -2.56 33.70
C SER A 488 33.17 -2.79 35.21
N PRO A 489 32.04 -2.95 35.92
CA PRO A 489 31.83 -4.24 36.59
C PRO A 489 30.38 -4.76 36.62
N SER A 490 30.29 -6.02 37.01
CA SER A 490 29.18 -6.98 37.02
C SER A 490 27.98 -6.68 37.91
N ALA A 491 26.89 -7.34 37.50
CA ALA A 491 25.69 -7.82 38.20
C ALA A 491 25.71 -7.88 39.74
N THR A 492 24.58 -7.50 40.34
CA THR A 492 24.11 -8.10 41.60
C THR A 492 22.59 -8.17 41.60
N THR A 493 22.11 -9.38 41.88
CA THR A 493 20.74 -9.82 42.13
C THR A 493 20.13 -9.22 43.40
N THR A 494 18.85 -8.84 43.36
CA THR A 494 17.92 -8.91 44.51
C THR A 494 16.47 -8.81 44.06
N SER A 495 15.70 -9.89 44.25
CA SER A 495 14.24 -9.86 44.38
C SER A 495 13.82 -9.36 45.77
N PRO A 496 12.60 -8.85 45.91
CA PRO A 496 11.64 -9.60 46.73
C PRO A 496 10.20 -9.60 46.16
N SER A 497 9.48 -10.68 46.41
CA SER A 497 8.00 -10.79 46.41
C SER A 497 7.52 -11.02 47.86
N PRO A 498 6.22 -11.10 48.17
CA PRO A 498 5.04 -10.45 47.58
C PRO A 498 4.21 -9.70 48.66
N THR A 499 3.29 -8.82 48.25
CA THR A 499 2.14 -8.47 49.11
C THR A 499 0.86 -8.38 48.29
N THR A 500 -0.03 -9.31 48.58
CA THR A 500 -1.46 -9.37 48.27
C THR A 500 -2.23 -8.16 48.79
N THR A 501 -3.10 -7.55 47.98
CA THR A 501 -4.58 -7.46 48.18
C THR A 501 -5.23 -6.53 47.13
N ALA A 502 -6.23 -7.04 46.42
CA ALA A 502 -7.28 -6.29 45.70
C ALA A 502 -8.35 -5.74 46.70
N PRO A 503 -9.50 -5.13 46.30
CA PRO A 503 -9.99 -4.78 44.96
C PRO A 503 -10.75 -3.41 44.81
N LEU A 504 -11.05 -3.07 43.55
CA LEU A 504 -12.32 -2.52 42.98
C LEU A 504 -12.84 -1.07 43.24
N ALA A 505 -13.34 -0.52 42.11
CA ALA A 505 -14.42 0.47 41.88
C ALA A 505 -14.09 1.97 42.04
N CYS A 506 -14.47 2.89 41.13
CA CYS A 506 -15.50 2.92 40.09
C CYS A 506 -14.97 3.44 38.75
#